data_AF-A0AAQ4FET4-F1
#
_entry.id   AF-A0AAQ4FET4-F1
#
_cell.length_a   1.000
_cell.length_b   1.000
_cell.length_c   1.000
_cell.angle_alpha   90.00
_cell.angle_beta   90.00
_cell.angle_gamma   90.00
#
_symmetry.space_group_name_H-M   'P 1'
#
loop_
_entity.id
_entity.type
_entity.pdbx_description
1 polymer ?
#
loop_
_entity_poly.entity_id
_entity_poly.type
_entity_poly.pdbx_seq_one_letter_code
_entity_poly.pdbx_strand_id
1 'polypeptide(L)'
;MEESKSRKRKCDEPLTESSEEKKLKEEKATLQCRLSTLKALLTSAEELISTGVKSKDMDKVETGNVLLVDVNSKLPAVLERIRMIDSTLESNK
;
A
#
# COMPACT_ATOMS: atom_id res chain seq x y z
N MET A 1 -11.39 56.54 2.55
CA MET A 1 -12.03 56.31 1.24
C MET A 1 -11.04 55.51 0.43
N GLU A 2 -11.27 54.20 0.35
CA GLU A 2 -11.96 53.55 -0.78
C GLU A 2 -10.96 53.32 -1.93
N GLU A 3 -10.86 52.17 -2.58
CA GLU A 3 -11.50 50.87 -2.43
C GLU A 3 -10.84 49.94 -3.47
N SER A 4 -11.07 48.62 -3.33
CA SER A 4 -11.25 47.68 -4.45
C SER A 4 -10.00 47.30 -5.29
N LYS A 5 -9.64 46.03 -5.50
CA LYS A 5 -10.49 44.85 -5.74
C LYS A 5 -9.68 43.56 -5.51
N SER A 6 -10.10 42.74 -4.57
CA SER A 6 -9.87 41.30 -4.61
C SER A 6 -10.72 40.70 -5.74
N ARG A 7 -10.09 40.25 -6.83
CA ARG A 7 -10.73 39.34 -7.79
C ARG A 7 -9.96 38.02 -7.78
N LYS A 8 -10.52 37.09 -7.02
CA LYS A 8 -10.19 35.66 -7.03
C LYS A 8 -10.19 35.19 -8.49
N ARG A 9 -9.02 34.82 -9.02
CA ARG A 9 -8.95 34.10 -10.29
C ARG A 9 -9.52 32.71 -10.05
N LYS A 10 -10.43 32.32 -10.94
CA LYS A 10 -11.03 31.00 -10.96
C LYS A 10 -9.94 29.96 -11.18
N CYS A 11 -9.72 29.08 -10.20
CA CYS A 11 -9.10 27.79 -10.44
C CYS A 11 -10.20 26.85 -10.96
N ASP A 12 -10.57 27.06 -12.22
CA ASP A 12 -11.19 26.03 -13.03
C ASP A 12 -10.01 25.33 -13.72
N GLU A 13 -9.38 24.38 -13.02
CA GLU A 13 -8.32 23.55 -13.61
C GLU A 13 -8.97 22.32 -14.24
N PRO A 14 -8.87 22.13 -15.56
CA PRO A 14 -9.13 20.83 -16.14
C PRO A 14 -7.90 19.96 -15.82
N LEU A 15 -7.94 19.24 -14.70
CA LEU A 15 -6.94 18.21 -14.37
C LEU A 15 -7.24 16.97 -15.21
N THR A 16 -6.95 17.09 -16.50
CA THR A 16 -7.06 16.09 -17.55
C THR A 16 -6.14 14.90 -17.28
N GLU A 17 -6.70 13.69 -17.15
CA GLU A 17 -6.13 12.30 -17.21
C GLU A 17 -4.69 12.05 -16.74
N SER A 18 -3.69 12.80 -17.23
CA SER A 18 -2.28 12.71 -16.86
C SER A 18 -2.02 12.94 -15.36
N SER A 19 -2.81 13.81 -14.70
CA SER A 19 -2.69 14.03 -13.25
C SER A 19 -3.12 12.82 -12.44
N GLU A 20 -4.19 12.13 -12.86
CA GLU A 20 -4.69 10.93 -12.20
C GLU A 20 -3.77 9.73 -12.44
N GLU A 21 -3.24 9.58 -13.66
CA GLU A 21 -2.26 8.55 -13.98
C GLU A 21 -1.00 8.68 -13.09
N LYS A 22 -0.51 9.90 -12.89
CA LYS A 22 0.64 10.14 -12.01
C LYS A 22 0.34 9.75 -10.56
N LYS A 23 -0.84 10.11 -10.04
CA LYS A 23 -1.28 9.72 -8.68
C LYS A 23 -1.37 8.21 -8.53
N LEU A 24 -1.93 7.51 -9.52
CA LEU A 24 -2.03 6.06 -9.53
C LEU A 24 -0.65 5.39 -9.55
N LYS A 25 0.30 5.92 -10.32
CA LYS A 25 1.69 5.43 -10.32
C LYS A 25 2.39 5.62 -8.97
N GLU A 26 2.22 6.78 -8.32
CA GLU A 26 2.75 7.06 -6.99
C GLU A 26 2.13 6.14 -5.91
N GLU A 27 0.81 5.94 -5.99
CA GLU A 27 0.10 5.00 -5.11
C GLU A 27 0.61 3.57 -5.31
N LYS A 28 0.76 3.12 -6.56
CA LYS A 28 1.30 1.79 -6.90
C LYS A 28 2.70 1.61 -6.33
N ALA A 29 3.60 2.59 -6.46
CA ALA A 29 4.94 2.51 -5.90
C ALA A 29 4.92 2.37 -4.38
N THR A 30 4.03 3.11 -3.71
CA THR A 30 3.83 3.02 -2.26
C THR A 30 3.31 1.64 -1.84
N LEU A 31 2.34 1.10 -2.57
CA LEU A 31 1.79 -0.24 -2.33
C LEU A 31 2.80 -1.35 -2.62
N GLN A 32 3.67 -1.20 -3.62
CA GLN A 32 4.77 -2.13 -3.89
C GLN A 32 5.83 -2.13 -2.78
N CYS A 33 6.13 -0.96 -2.21
CA CYS A 33 6.97 -0.86 -1.03
C CYS A 33 6.34 -1.60 0.16
N ARG A 34 5.05 -1.33 0.43
CA ARG A 34 4.28 -2.02 1.48
C ARG A 34 4.20 -3.54 1.25
N LEU A 35 4.02 -3.98 0.01
CA LEU A 35 4.01 -5.39 -0.37
C LEU A 35 5.36 -6.05 -0.07
N SER A 36 6.47 -5.37 -0.37
CA SER A 36 7.82 -5.85 -0.04
C SER A 36 8.02 -6.00 1.46
N THR A 37 7.55 -5.04 2.26
CA THR A 37 7.56 -5.15 3.72
C THR A 37 6.72 -6.32 4.23
N LEU A 38 5.50 -6.50 3.70
CA LEU A 38 4.63 -7.61 4.09
C LEU A 38 5.25 -8.97 3.73
N LYS A 39 5.93 -9.08 2.58
CA LYS A 39 6.67 -10.29 2.20
C LYS A 39 7.84 -10.57 3.15
N ALA A 40 8.60 -9.55 3.54
CA ALA A 40 9.68 -9.70 4.51
C ALA A 40 9.14 -10.18 5.87
N LEU A 41 8.04 -9.60 6.34
CA LEU A 41 7.36 -10.02 7.57
C LEU A 41 6.83 -11.45 7.49
N LEU A 42 6.28 -11.86 6.34
CA LEU A 42 5.85 -13.24 6.10
C LEU A 42 7.02 -14.20 6.26
N THR A 43 8.15 -13.93 5.61
CA THR A 43 9.36 -14.75 5.73
C THR A 43 9.86 -14.81 7.18
N SER A 44 9.91 -13.67 7.88
CA SER A 44 10.30 -13.66 9.30
C SER A 44 9.34 -14.45 10.19
N ALA A 45 8.04 -14.40 9.92
CA ALA A 45 7.04 -15.16 10.67
C ALA A 45 7.19 -16.68 10.44
N GLU A 46 7.41 -17.10 9.19
CA GLU A 46 7.69 -18.49 8.83
C GLU A 46 8.99 -19.00 9.48
N GLU A 47 10.04 -18.17 9.51
CA GLU A 47 11.30 -18.50 10.19
C GLU A 47 11.12 -18.64 11.71
N LEU A 48 10.38 -17.74 12.35
CA LEU A 48 10.07 -17.81 13.78
C LEU A 48 9.31 -19.08 14.14
N ILE A 49 8.29 -19.44 13.35
CA ILE A 49 7.53 -20.67 13.56
C ILE A 49 8.42 -21.90 13.35
N SER A 50 9.16 -21.94 12.25
CA SER A 50 10.04 -23.07 11.91
C SER A 50 11.11 -23.29 12.98
N THR A 51 11.76 -22.23 13.43
CA THR A 51 12.77 -22.30 14.50
C THR A 51 12.15 -22.65 15.85
N GLY A 52 11.02 -22.03 16.21
CA GLY A 52 10.28 -22.31 17.44
C GLY A 52 9.83 -23.76 17.55
N VAL A 53 9.28 -24.34 16.47
CA VAL A 53 8.89 -25.76 16.42
C VAL A 53 10.11 -26.67 16.60
N LYS A 54 11.23 -26.37 15.94
CA LYS A 54 12.47 -27.15 16.07
C LYS A 54 13.06 -27.11 17.48
N SER A 55 13.02 -25.94 18.14
CA SER A 55 13.57 -25.77 19.50
C SER A 55 12.55 -26.01 20.62
N LYS A 56 11.30 -26.40 20.30
CA LYS A 56 10.18 -26.50 21.26
C LYS A 56 9.94 -25.20 22.04
N ASP A 57 10.22 -24.07 21.41
CA ASP A 57 10.07 -22.72 21.95
C ASP A 57 8.72 -22.16 21.46
N MET A 58 7.69 -22.29 22.31
CA MET A 58 6.32 -21.92 21.96
C MET A 58 6.12 -20.41 21.87
N ASP A 59 6.94 -19.61 22.55
CA ASP A 59 6.86 -18.14 22.50
C ASP A 59 7.22 -17.64 21.09
N LYS A 60 8.22 -18.25 20.45
CA LYS A 60 8.55 -17.96 19.04
C LYS A 60 7.45 -18.39 18.07
N VAL A 61 6.84 -19.55 18.32
CA VAL A 61 5.71 -20.04 17.50
C VAL A 61 4.52 -19.11 17.61
N GLU A 62 4.17 -18.66 18.81
CA GLU A 62 3.09 -17.70 19.04
C GLU A 62 3.39 -16.35 18.40
N THR A 63 4.59 -15.81 18.60
CA THR A 63 5.03 -14.56 17.97
C THR A 63 4.95 -14.63 16.44
N GLY A 64 5.44 -15.71 15.84
CA GLY A 64 5.35 -15.93 14.41
C GLY A 64 3.90 -16.06 13.92
N ASN A 65 3.04 -16.76 14.66
CA ASN A 65 1.62 -16.87 14.31
C ASN A 65 0.89 -15.52 14.37
N VAL A 66 1.18 -14.67 15.37
CA VAL A 66 0.63 -13.31 15.44
C VAL A 66 1.05 -12.49 14.22
N LEU A 67 2.32 -12.56 13.82
CA LEU A 67 2.81 -11.89 12.62
C LEU A 67 2.16 -12.42 11.35
N LEU A 68 1.98 -13.74 11.23
CA LEU A 68 1.26 -14.34 10.10
C LEU A 68 -0.18 -13.82 9.99
N VAL A 69 -0.90 -13.74 11.10
CA VAL A 69 -2.27 -13.21 11.13
C VAL A 69 -2.29 -11.75 10.68
N ASP A 70 -1.37 -10.92 11.18
CA ASP A 70 -1.28 -9.51 10.78
C ASP A 70 -0.99 -9.36 9.29
N VAL A 71 -0.02 -10.10 8.75
CA VAL A 71 0.31 -10.09 7.32
C VAL A 71 -0.89 -10.55 6.49
N ASN A 72 -1.52 -11.66 6.87
CA ASN A 72 -2.68 -12.21 6.15
C ASN A 72 -3.89 -11.28 6.17
N SER A 73 -4.04 -10.44 7.20
CA SER A 73 -5.11 -9.43 7.25
C SER A 73 -4.88 -8.25 6.28
N LYS A 74 -3.62 -7.93 5.97
CA LYS A 74 -3.25 -6.74 5.17
C LYS A 74 -2.92 -7.05 3.73
N LEU A 75 -2.32 -8.21 3.47
CA LEU A 75 -1.82 -8.60 2.15
C LEU A 75 -2.90 -8.63 1.06
N PRO A 76 -4.12 -9.17 1.29
CA PRO A 76 -5.16 -9.22 0.27
C PRO A 76 -5.55 -7.83 -0.23
N ALA A 77 -5.76 -6.87 0.67
CA ALA A 77 -6.14 -5.50 0.32
C ALA A 77 -5.06 -4.78 -0.49
N VAL A 78 -3.78 -4.99 -0.15
CA VAL A 78 -2.66 -4.42 -0.92
C VAL A 78 -2.60 -5.02 -2.32
N LEU A 79 -2.74 -6.33 -2.45
CA LEU A 79 -2.69 -7.01 -3.75
C LEU A 79 -3.89 -6.63 -4.64
N GLU A 80 -5.08 -6.56 -4.06
CA GLU A 80 -6.29 -6.14 -4.75
C GLU A 80 -6.15 -4.70 -5.25
N ARG A 81 -5.65 -3.79 -4.41
CA ARG A 81 -5.46 -2.39 -4.80
C ARG A 81 -4.43 -2.22 -5.91
N ILE A 82 -3.30 -2.94 -5.85
CA ILE A 82 -2.31 -2.95 -6.95
C ILE A 82 -2.96 -3.43 -8.24
N ARG A 83 -3.73 -4.53 -8.20
CA ARG A 83 -4.44 -5.06 -9.37
C ARG A 83 -5.43 -4.04 -9.95
N MET A 84 -6.21 -3.37 -9.10
CA MET A 84 -7.12 -2.32 -9.54
C MET A 84 -6.39 -1.18 -10.23
N ILE A 85 -5.28 -0.71 -9.65
CA ILE A 85 -4.46 0.35 -10.27
C ILE A 85 -3.91 -0.09 -11.63
N ASP A 86 -3.42 -1.33 -11.73
CA ASP A 86 -2.91 -1.87 -12.99
C ASP A 86 -3.99 -1.92 -14.06
N SER A 87 -5.19 -2.43 -13.73
CA SER A 87 -6.32 -2.43 -14.65
C SER A 87 -6.74 -1.03 -15.09
N THR A 88 -6.74 -0.05 -14.18
CA THR A 88 -7.05 1.35 -14.53
C THR A 88 -5.98 1.96 -15.44
N LEU A 89 -4.69 1.72 -15.16
CA LEU A 89 -3.60 2.23 -15.98
C LEU A 89 -3.53 1.57 -17.37
N GLU A 90 -3.93 0.31 -17.49
CA GLU A 90 -4.05 -0.38 -18.78
C GLU A 90 -5.27 0.09 -19.58
N SER A 91 -6.38 0.43 -18.91
CA SER A 91 -7.61 0.90 -19.57
C SER A 91 -7.51 2.35 -20.08
N ASN A 92 -6.58 3.14 -19.53
CA ASN A 92 -6.31 4.53 -19.93
C ASN A 92 -5.23 4.67 -21.02
N LYS A 93 -4.79 3.55 -21.62
CA LYS A 93 -3.70 3.47 -22.59
C LYS A 93 -4.22 3.26 -24.01
#